data_AF-A0A1Y3A330-F1
#
_entry.id   AF-A0A1Y3A330-F1
#
_cell.length_a   1.000
_cell.length_b   1.000
_cell.length_c   1.000
_cell.angle_alpha   90.00
_cell.angle_beta   90.00
_cell.angle_gamma   90.00
#
_symmetry.space_group_name_H-M   'P 1'
#
loop_
_entity.id
_entity.type
_entity.pdbx_description
1 polymer ?
#
loop_
_entity_poly.entity_id
_entity_poly.type
_entity_poly.pdbx_seq_one_letter_code
_entity_poly.pdbx_strand_id
1 'polypeptide(L)'
;MRCMIKREIEKMTAQLIKTLITNLPRYAEEEGDFYAVKREDLINALCSEQVNQAVAENTVAVCENLLDTLAVLNTDFLQQGEWCFISFPAQLLALSVLTAMSDKESRLFVNNFWNTQGISDDKKNKQRDLMHTIETNRVEYHTSGNAPPIRYIYVAWSIIKLNNQVLFYQREDTHKRFDKTAGDYGLIGGRLNQRDIANCSSNEKYHLPIVQSSHATVKDSLPDTLKRELNEEAGLIFETHYNFTLWRSLKPYRQIQGAAPNHAYTEYYVNVFHIELNLAGYIHLQSKIKSDDRLVWFSLDELEKGETAEGKIAYIKVLFNDFNKDGTALKKALMGLQNSFISEYQFKHGKYGLTLLQNTDKPLYAGVLGKEKVLNVFLMPRQSAILLGLAAHNRGFEFAALINGVLLHSDGWIEVHDVVLQRELMALAAVFEATDFVIENQQDRFFRLSVEPALLFFDERLFAFSVQQADLDSRKSKIPVAISTAAMETAIGMTVSKTEGFVITRRLACDLYKLYQHSFSDDEAFACEDNYKKAKADGFSVVGLKSLLSRREVGKIRFCTKFDVL
;
A
#
# COMPACT_ATOMS: atom_id res chain seq x y z
N MET A 1 -52.63 28.25 14.38
CA MET A 1 -51.75 29.19 15.12
C MET A 1 -50.28 29.15 14.67
N ARG A 2 -49.51 28.05 14.82
CA ARG A 2 -48.09 27.99 14.38
C ARG A 2 -47.85 28.32 12.89
N CYS A 3 -48.75 27.92 11.99
CA CYS A 3 -48.64 28.21 10.55
C CYS A 3 -48.99 29.68 10.19
N MET A 4 -49.82 30.36 11.01
CA MET A 4 -50.10 31.80 10.85
C MET A 4 -48.95 32.66 11.36
N ILE A 5 -48.42 32.35 12.56
CA ILE A 5 -47.27 33.06 13.14
C ILE A 5 -46.04 32.94 12.23
N LYS A 6 -45.79 31.76 11.64
CA LYS A 6 -44.71 31.58 10.65
C LYS A 6 -44.91 32.44 9.40
N ARG A 7 -46.15 32.54 8.88
CA ARG A 7 -46.48 33.39 7.71
C ARG A 7 -46.37 34.88 8.01
N GLU A 8 -46.64 35.32 9.24
CA GLU A 8 -46.48 36.71 9.68
C GLU A 8 -45.00 37.09 9.85
N ILE A 9 -44.20 36.24 10.51
CA ILE A 9 -42.75 36.45 10.68
C ILE A 9 -42.02 36.47 9.32
N GLU A 10 -42.38 35.58 8.40
CA GLU A 10 -41.81 35.55 7.04
C GLU A 10 -42.19 36.78 6.21
N LYS A 11 -43.42 37.32 6.36
CA LYS A 11 -43.83 38.57 5.71
C LYS A 11 -43.05 39.76 6.24
N MET A 12 -42.77 39.78 7.54
CA MET A 12 -42.04 40.86 8.21
C MET A 12 -40.57 40.92 7.74
N THR A 13 -39.88 39.78 7.60
CA THR A 13 -38.46 39.76 7.19
C THR A 13 -38.25 40.27 5.75
N ALA A 14 -39.07 39.81 4.80
CA ALA A 14 -38.97 40.25 3.41
C ALA A 14 -39.28 41.75 3.25
N GLN A 15 -40.24 42.26 4.01
CA GLN A 15 -40.60 43.68 3.99
C GLN A 15 -39.47 44.55 4.52
N LEU A 16 -38.80 44.14 5.60
CA LEU A 16 -37.67 44.89 6.14
C LEU A 16 -36.51 45.03 5.15
N ILE A 17 -36.19 43.96 4.41
CA ILE A 17 -35.15 44.04 3.37
C ILE A 17 -35.58 44.98 2.23
N LYS A 18 -36.86 45.00 1.85
CA LYS A 18 -37.37 45.95 0.84
C LYS A 18 -37.24 47.40 1.30
N THR A 19 -37.63 47.69 2.54
CA THR A 19 -37.46 49.03 3.13
C THR A 19 -35.97 49.40 3.20
N LEU A 20 -35.08 48.46 3.47
CA LEU A 20 -33.64 48.71 3.45
C LEU A 20 -33.14 49.04 2.04
N ILE A 21 -33.56 48.29 1.01
CA ILE A 21 -33.18 48.49 -0.41
C ILE A 21 -33.49 49.91 -0.91
N THR A 22 -34.62 50.50 -0.48
CA THR A 22 -35.01 51.86 -0.89
C THR A 22 -34.15 52.94 -0.25
N ASN A 23 -33.47 52.63 0.86
CA ASN A 23 -32.67 53.56 1.65
C ASN A 23 -31.15 53.30 1.52
N LEU A 24 -30.72 52.39 0.63
CA LEU A 24 -29.29 52.14 0.38
C LEU A 24 -28.59 53.35 -0.27
N PRO A 25 -27.25 53.48 -0.10
CA PRO A 25 -26.43 54.39 -0.90
C PRO A 25 -26.59 54.13 -2.40
N ARG A 26 -26.23 55.10 -3.24
CA ARG A 26 -26.14 54.90 -4.70
C ARG A 26 -24.78 55.29 -5.24
N TYR A 27 -24.41 54.61 -6.31
CA TYR A 27 -23.26 54.88 -7.15
C TYR A 27 -23.78 55.03 -8.58
N ALA A 28 -23.34 56.03 -9.32
CA ALA A 28 -23.72 56.27 -10.70
C ALA A 28 -22.98 55.31 -11.65
N GLU A 29 -23.66 54.87 -12.72
CA GLU A 29 -23.04 54.02 -13.74
C GLU A 29 -21.91 54.73 -14.48
N GLU A 30 -22.11 56.01 -14.74
CA GLU A 30 -21.17 56.90 -15.41
C GLU A 30 -20.75 58.03 -14.45
N GLU A 31 -19.64 58.69 -14.75
CA GLU A 31 -19.15 59.90 -14.06
C GLU A 31 -18.74 59.75 -12.58
N GLY A 32 -19.02 58.59 -11.97
CA GLY A 32 -18.48 58.21 -10.66
C GLY A 32 -19.13 58.89 -9.46
N ASP A 33 -20.27 59.54 -9.65
CA ASP A 33 -21.04 60.15 -8.56
C ASP A 33 -21.54 59.09 -7.57
N PHE A 34 -21.49 59.39 -6.27
CA PHE A 34 -22.01 58.51 -5.23
C PHE A 34 -22.43 59.29 -3.99
N TYR A 35 -23.21 58.65 -3.12
CA TYR A 35 -23.48 59.14 -1.77
C TYR A 35 -23.41 58.00 -0.75
N ALA A 36 -23.00 58.33 0.47
CA ALA A 36 -23.01 57.42 1.61
C ALA A 36 -24.29 57.61 2.45
N VAL A 37 -24.68 56.58 3.19
CA VAL A 37 -25.84 56.60 4.10
C VAL A 37 -25.40 56.18 5.49
N LYS A 38 -25.79 56.93 6.53
CA LYS A 38 -25.45 56.56 7.91
C LYS A 38 -26.19 55.32 8.34
N ARG A 39 -25.52 54.47 9.11
CA ARG A 39 -26.12 53.26 9.70
C ARG A 39 -27.36 53.59 10.55
N GLU A 40 -27.34 54.71 11.28
CA GLU A 40 -28.48 55.18 12.08
C GLU A 40 -29.71 55.51 11.22
N ASP A 41 -29.51 56.08 10.02
CA ASP A 41 -30.61 56.42 9.11
C ASP A 41 -31.29 55.15 8.59
N LEU A 42 -30.53 54.09 8.31
CA LEU A 42 -31.07 52.78 7.94
C LEU A 42 -31.88 52.16 9.08
N ILE A 43 -31.40 52.24 10.33
CA ILE A 43 -32.11 51.74 11.51
C ILE A 43 -33.41 52.50 11.72
N ASN A 44 -33.37 53.83 11.63
CA ASN A 44 -34.55 54.70 11.77
C ASN A 44 -35.60 54.41 10.68
N ALA A 45 -35.16 54.19 9.44
CA ALA A 45 -36.04 53.79 8.34
C ALA A 45 -36.77 52.47 8.65
N LEU A 46 -36.08 51.46 9.19
CA LEU A 46 -36.73 50.21 9.59
C LEU A 46 -37.64 50.38 10.82
N CYS A 47 -37.29 51.22 11.78
CA CYS A 47 -38.15 51.50 12.94
C CYS A 47 -39.47 52.17 12.53
N SER A 48 -39.47 52.93 11.44
CA SER A 48 -40.68 53.56 10.88
C SER A 48 -41.72 52.54 10.38
N GLU A 49 -41.31 51.29 10.12
CA GLU A 49 -42.17 50.14 9.78
C GLU A 49 -42.78 49.45 11.01
N GLN A 50 -42.81 50.12 12.17
CA GLN A 50 -43.32 49.61 13.46
C GLN A 50 -42.57 48.37 13.98
N VAL A 51 -41.30 48.22 13.61
CA VAL A 51 -40.42 47.17 14.12
C VAL A 51 -39.58 47.69 15.30
N ASN A 52 -39.38 46.85 16.31
CA ASN A 52 -38.55 47.19 17.46
C ASN A 52 -37.10 47.50 17.02
N GLN A 53 -36.50 48.53 17.61
CA GLN A 53 -35.11 48.94 17.40
C GLN A 53 -34.11 47.78 17.41
N ALA A 54 -34.21 46.84 18.34
CA ALA A 54 -33.29 45.68 18.42
C ALA A 54 -33.39 44.77 17.17
N VAL A 55 -34.58 44.64 16.58
CA VAL A 55 -34.77 43.88 15.34
C VAL A 55 -34.21 44.67 14.15
N ALA A 56 -34.46 45.98 14.09
CA ALA A 56 -33.90 46.86 13.06
C ALA A 56 -32.36 46.86 13.06
N GLU A 57 -31.74 47.01 14.23
CA GLU A 57 -30.29 46.96 14.41
C GLU A 57 -29.71 45.62 13.94
N ASN A 58 -30.34 44.50 14.31
CA ASN A 58 -29.91 43.18 13.89
C ASN A 58 -30.08 42.97 12.38
N THR A 59 -31.20 43.43 11.79
CA THR A 59 -31.40 43.37 10.32
C THR A 59 -30.32 44.16 9.59
N VAL A 60 -30.04 45.39 10.01
CA VAL A 60 -28.96 46.21 9.43
C VAL A 60 -27.61 45.50 9.59
N ALA A 61 -27.28 45.00 10.78
CA ALA A 61 -26.00 44.30 11.02
C ALA A 61 -25.83 43.02 10.17
N VAL A 62 -26.88 42.23 9.99
CA VAL A 62 -26.83 41.02 9.14
C VAL A 62 -26.62 41.40 7.66
N CYS A 63 -27.34 42.42 7.18
CA CYS A 63 -27.15 42.92 5.82
C CYS A 63 -25.77 43.56 5.62
N GLU A 64 -25.27 44.32 6.60
CA GLU A 64 -23.92 44.89 6.61
C GLU A 64 -22.87 43.80 6.46
N ASN A 65 -22.92 42.77 7.32
CA ASN A 65 -21.99 41.65 7.31
C ASN A 65 -22.00 40.90 5.97
N LEU A 66 -23.19 40.72 5.37
CA LEU A 66 -23.32 40.09 4.07
C LEU A 66 -22.67 40.93 2.96
N LEU A 67 -22.95 42.23 2.93
CA LEU A 67 -22.40 43.13 1.92
C LEU A 67 -20.88 43.33 2.09
N ASP A 68 -20.39 43.39 3.32
CA ASP A 68 -18.96 43.45 3.63
C ASP A 68 -18.25 42.14 3.22
N THR A 69 -18.87 40.98 3.48
CA THR A 69 -18.34 39.67 3.02
C THR A 69 -18.28 39.57 1.49
N LEU A 70 -19.20 40.24 0.78
CA LEU A 70 -19.17 40.34 -0.69
C LEU A 70 -18.19 41.39 -1.20
N ALA A 71 -17.50 42.12 -0.31
CA ALA A 71 -16.58 43.21 -0.61
C ALA A 71 -17.22 44.31 -1.49
N VAL A 72 -18.50 44.63 -1.26
CA VAL A 72 -19.21 45.67 -2.03
C VAL A 72 -19.25 47.03 -1.33
N LEU A 73 -18.95 47.08 -0.03
CA LEU A 73 -18.92 48.30 0.77
C LEU A 73 -17.51 48.88 0.86
N ASN A 74 -17.40 50.20 0.87
CA ASN A 74 -16.14 50.91 1.08
C ASN A 74 -15.75 50.86 2.56
N THR A 75 -14.61 50.26 2.86
CA THR A 75 -14.12 50.06 4.23
C THR A 75 -13.90 51.36 5.00
N ASP A 76 -13.48 52.45 4.33
CA ASP A 76 -13.20 53.73 5.00
C ASP A 76 -14.48 54.39 5.51
N PHE A 77 -15.57 54.30 4.73
CA PHE A 77 -16.90 54.76 5.14
C PHE A 77 -17.52 53.83 6.19
N LEU A 78 -17.33 52.51 6.04
CA LEU A 78 -17.86 51.53 6.99
C LEU A 78 -17.27 51.74 8.39
N GLN A 79 -15.97 52.05 8.49
CA GLN A 79 -15.31 52.40 9.77
C GLN A 79 -15.88 53.67 10.42
N GLN A 80 -16.50 54.56 9.64
CA GLN A 80 -17.15 55.77 10.12
C GLN A 80 -18.64 55.57 10.45
N GLY A 81 -19.15 54.35 10.33
CA GLY A 81 -20.57 54.04 10.55
C GLY A 81 -21.47 54.40 9.37
N GLU A 82 -20.91 54.48 8.16
CA GLU A 82 -21.65 54.80 6.93
C GLU A 82 -21.54 53.68 5.89
N TRP A 83 -22.61 53.44 5.15
CA TRP A 83 -22.61 52.52 4.01
C TRP A 83 -22.36 53.32 2.74
N CYS A 84 -21.33 52.93 2.00
CA CYS A 84 -21.03 53.44 0.66
C CYS A 84 -20.62 52.28 -0.22
N PHE A 85 -21.17 52.17 -1.43
CA PHE A 85 -20.69 51.17 -2.39
C PHE A 85 -19.34 51.58 -2.96
N ILE A 86 -18.47 50.60 -3.26
CA ILE A 86 -17.16 50.87 -3.88
C ILE A 86 -17.25 51.20 -5.37
N SER A 87 -18.34 50.82 -6.03
CA SER A 87 -18.57 51.04 -7.46
C SER A 87 -20.01 50.71 -7.86
N PHE A 88 -20.41 51.08 -9.08
CA PHE A 88 -21.70 50.68 -9.65
C PHE A 88 -21.88 49.15 -9.78
N PRO A 89 -20.90 48.35 -10.27
CA PRO A 89 -21.01 46.89 -10.24
C PRO A 89 -21.21 46.31 -8.83
N ALA A 90 -20.56 46.89 -7.81
CA ALA A 90 -20.73 46.48 -6.41
C ALA A 90 -22.18 46.73 -5.93
N GLN A 91 -22.76 47.87 -6.29
CA GLN A 91 -24.18 48.15 -6.09
C GLN A 91 -25.08 47.12 -6.80
N LEU A 92 -24.81 46.78 -8.06
CA LEU A 92 -25.62 45.81 -8.80
C LEU A 92 -25.60 44.43 -8.12
N LEU A 93 -24.44 43.98 -7.63
CA LEU A 93 -24.33 42.73 -6.87
C LEU A 93 -25.12 42.80 -5.56
N ALA A 94 -24.95 43.87 -4.79
CA ALA A 94 -25.66 44.10 -3.53
C ALA A 94 -27.18 44.02 -3.72
N LEU A 95 -27.70 44.76 -4.70
CA LEU A 95 -29.12 44.77 -5.03
C LEU A 95 -29.61 43.41 -5.54
N SER A 96 -28.81 42.70 -6.34
CA SER A 96 -29.17 41.35 -6.82
C SER A 96 -29.37 40.38 -5.66
N VAL A 97 -28.46 40.38 -4.69
CA VAL A 97 -28.53 39.49 -3.51
C VAL A 97 -29.66 39.90 -2.58
N LEU A 98 -29.76 41.18 -2.21
CA LEU A 98 -30.80 41.66 -1.28
C LEU A 98 -32.20 41.53 -1.88
N THR A 99 -32.37 41.82 -3.18
CA THR A 99 -33.66 41.63 -3.86
C THR A 99 -34.06 40.16 -3.82
N ALA A 100 -33.12 39.24 -4.11
CA ALA A 100 -33.37 37.81 -4.03
C ALA A 100 -33.73 37.34 -2.60
N MET A 101 -33.16 37.94 -1.56
CA MET A 101 -33.54 37.67 -0.16
C MET A 101 -34.92 38.23 0.21
N SER A 102 -35.37 39.27 -0.47
CA SER A 102 -36.66 39.94 -0.23
C SER A 102 -37.84 39.35 -1.01
N ASP A 103 -37.58 38.41 -1.92
CA ASP A 103 -38.56 37.81 -2.82
C ASP A 103 -38.61 36.28 -2.67
N LYS A 104 -39.82 35.75 -2.46
CA LYS A 104 -40.04 34.31 -2.30
C LYS A 104 -39.94 33.53 -3.60
N GLU A 105 -40.03 34.20 -4.75
CA GLU A 105 -39.94 33.57 -6.07
C GLU A 105 -38.50 33.60 -6.64
N SER A 106 -37.65 34.47 -6.10
CA SER A 106 -36.24 34.58 -6.52
C SER A 106 -35.36 33.49 -5.90
N ARG A 107 -34.46 32.92 -6.71
CA ARG A 107 -33.41 31.97 -6.28
C ARG A 107 -32.13 32.28 -7.03
N LEU A 108 -30.99 32.21 -6.34
CA LEU A 108 -29.67 32.32 -6.98
C LEU A 108 -29.30 31.06 -7.80
N PHE A 109 -29.93 29.93 -7.48
CA PHE A 109 -29.71 28.66 -8.16
C PHE A 109 -31.05 27.98 -8.46
N VAL A 110 -31.07 27.13 -9.49
CA VAL A 110 -32.24 26.30 -9.81
C VAL A 110 -32.62 25.40 -8.63
N ASN A 111 -33.91 25.07 -8.52
CA ASN A 111 -34.40 24.16 -7.47
C ASN A 111 -33.60 22.85 -7.46
N ASN A 112 -33.25 22.38 -6.26
CA ASN A 112 -32.43 21.18 -6.04
C ASN A 112 -31.08 21.24 -6.76
N PHE A 113 -30.50 22.44 -6.95
CA PHE A 113 -29.16 22.58 -7.52
C PHE A 113 -28.15 21.74 -6.75
N TRP A 114 -28.16 21.78 -5.40
CA TRP A 114 -27.21 21.09 -4.51
C TRP A 114 -27.51 19.61 -4.24
N ASN A 115 -28.56 19.02 -4.83
CA ASN A 115 -28.81 17.60 -4.70
C ASN A 115 -27.69 16.81 -5.41
N THR A 116 -27.22 15.74 -4.78
CA THR A 116 -26.12 14.89 -5.27
C THR A 116 -26.60 13.51 -5.73
N GLN A 117 -27.83 13.13 -5.40
CA GLN A 117 -28.43 11.84 -5.75
C GLN A 117 -29.00 11.86 -7.17
N GLY A 118 -28.58 10.89 -7.99
CA GLY A 118 -29.14 10.68 -9.33
C GLY A 118 -28.85 11.79 -10.35
N ILE A 119 -27.86 12.65 -10.10
CA ILE A 119 -27.49 13.76 -11.01
C ILE A 119 -26.30 13.41 -11.91
N SER A 120 -26.23 14.03 -13.09
CA SER A 120 -25.12 13.88 -14.04
C SER A 120 -23.81 14.43 -13.50
N ASP A 121 -22.70 13.92 -14.02
CA ASP A 121 -21.35 14.37 -13.63
C ASP A 121 -21.09 15.83 -14.02
N ASP A 122 -21.69 16.33 -15.10
CA ASP A 122 -21.61 17.75 -15.47
C ASP A 122 -22.22 18.65 -14.39
N LYS A 123 -23.33 18.23 -13.78
CA LYS A 123 -23.96 18.99 -12.69
C LYS A 123 -23.10 18.92 -11.42
N LYS A 124 -22.49 17.77 -11.12
CA LYS A 124 -21.54 17.63 -10.01
C LYS A 124 -20.30 18.51 -10.19
N ASN A 125 -19.80 18.65 -11.42
CA ASN A 125 -18.66 19.51 -11.73
C ASN A 125 -19.02 20.98 -11.56
N LYS A 126 -20.20 21.42 -12.00
CA LYS A 126 -20.68 22.79 -11.76
C LYS A 126 -20.77 23.12 -10.26
N GLN A 127 -21.29 22.20 -9.45
CA GLN A 127 -21.32 22.36 -7.99
C GLN A 127 -19.90 22.47 -7.42
N ARG A 128 -18.99 21.58 -7.86
CA ARG A 128 -17.58 21.56 -7.45
C ARG A 128 -16.88 22.88 -7.75
N ASP A 129 -17.00 23.39 -8.97
CA ASP A 129 -16.28 24.58 -9.42
C ASP A 129 -16.75 25.83 -8.66
N LEU A 130 -18.06 25.93 -8.40
CA LEU A 130 -18.61 26.99 -7.56
C LEU A 130 -18.06 26.90 -6.12
N MET A 131 -18.09 25.72 -5.52
CA MET A 131 -17.56 25.52 -4.16
C MET A 131 -16.05 25.77 -4.08
N HIS A 132 -15.30 25.38 -5.11
CA HIS A 132 -13.88 25.69 -5.23
C HIS A 132 -13.64 27.19 -5.19
N THR A 133 -14.34 27.97 -6.01
CA THR A 133 -14.22 29.43 -6.01
C THR A 133 -14.58 30.05 -4.66
N ILE A 134 -15.71 29.66 -4.07
CA ILE A 134 -16.16 30.20 -2.78
C ILE A 134 -15.14 29.91 -1.67
N GLU A 135 -14.69 28.66 -1.56
CA GLU A 135 -13.78 28.25 -0.47
C GLU A 135 -12.35 28.74 -0.69
N THR A 136 -11.91 28.88 -1.94
CA THR A 136 -10.63 29.51 -2.27
C THR A 136 -10.63 30.96 -1.82
N ASN A 137 -11.64 31.74 -2.22
CA ASN A 137 -11.76 33.13 -1.82
C ASN A 137 -11.89 33.28 -0.29
N ARG A 138 -12.68 32.41 0.38
CA ARG A 138 -12.83 32.45 1.83
C ARG A 138 -11.51 32.23 2.57
N VAL A 139 -10.63 31.37 2.05
CA VAL A 139 -9.33 31.08 2.67
C VAL A 139 -8.29 32.14 2.31
N GLU A 140 -8.19 32.53 1.04
CA GLU A 140 -7.20 33.49 0.54
C GLU A 140 -7.43 34.91 1.06
N TYR A 141 -8.69 35.36 1.11
CA TYR A 141 -9.05 36.71 1.55
C TYR A 141 -9.42 36.80 3.03
N HIS A 142 -9.16 35.76 3.82
CA HIS A 142 -9.36 35.83 5.26
C HIS A 142 -8.36 36.81 5.89
N THR A 143 -8.85 37.85 6.56
CA THR A 143 -8.02 38.97 7.08
C THR A 143 -6.83 38.53 7.93
N SER A 144 -6.99 37.48 8.76
CA SER A 144 -5.91 36.95 9.60
C SER A 144 -5.08 35.83 8.95
N GLY A 145 -5.38 35.44 7.70
CA GLY A 145 -4.78 34.29 7.02
C GLY A 145 -5.05 32.93 7.67
N ASN A 146 -6.02 32.83 8.59
CA ASN A 146 -6.32 31.61 9.36
C ASN A 146 -7.82 31.26 9.32
N ALA A 147 -8.37 31.14 8.12
CA ALA A 147 -9.74 30.70 7.94
C ALA A 147 -9.94 29.31 8.57
N PRO A 148 -11.01 29.08 9.37
CA PRO A 148 -11.26 27.77 9.95
C PRO A 148 -11.74 26.76 8.88
N PRO A 149 -11.38 25.47 9.00
CA PRO A 149 -11.96 24.41 8.19
C PRO A 149 -13.44 24.22 8.55
N ILE A 150 -14.24 23.89 7.54
CA ILE A 150 -15.68 23.62 7.70
C ILE A 150 -16.02 22.15 7.41
N ARG A 151 -15.00 21.37 7.03
CA ARG A 151 -15.12 19.94 6.73
C ARG A 151 -13.98 19.18 7.40
N TYR A 152 -14.31 18.03 7.98
CA TYR A 152 -13.37 17.20 8.72
C TYR A 152 -13.41 15.78 8.17
N ILE A 153 -12.25 15.17 7.96
CA ILE A 153 -12.13 13.81 7.43
C ILE A 153 -11.15 13.02 8.29
N TYR A 154 -11.55 11.80 8.64
CA TYR A 154 -10.75 10.84 9.36
C TYR A 154 -10.38 9.70 8.41
N VAL A 155 -9.10 9.33 8.37
CA VAL A 155 -8.56 8.33 7.44
C VAL A 155 -7.71 7.33 8.21
N ALA A 156 -7.90 6.05 7.90
CA ALA A 156 -7.01 4.98 8.33
C ALA A 156 -6.23 4.46 7.12
N TRP A 157 -4.91 4.46 7.20
CA TRP A 157 -4.02 3.88 6.21
C TRP A 157 -3.21 2.74 6.79
N SER A 158 -2.90 1.76 5.96
CA SER A 158 -2.05 0.63 6.31
C SER A 158 -0.68 0.74 5.64
N ILE A 159 0.33 0.18 6.29
CA ILE A 159 1.64 -0.12 5.70
C ILE A 159 1.81 -1.62 5.74
N ILE A 160 1.77 -2.22 4.56
CA ILE A 160 2.19 -3.60 4.32
C ILE A 160 3.54 -3.55 3.64
N LYS A 161 4.63 -3.82 4.38
CA LYS A 161 6.01 -3.74 3.91
C LYS A 161 6.60 -5.13 3.70
N LEU A 162 7.12 -5.43 2.52
CA LEU A 162 7.87 -6.66 2.23
C LEU A 162 9.11 -6.31 1.40
N ASN A 163 10.28 -6.84 1.76
CA ASN A 163 11.51 -6.72 0.97
C ASN A 163 11.86 -5.28 0.51
N ASN A 164 11.73 -4.30 1.41
CA ASN A 164 11.91 -2.87 1.11
C ASN A 164 10.97 -2.34 0.02
N GLN A 165 9.76 -2.90 -0.04
CA GLN A 165 8.66 -2.39 -0.83
C GLN A 165 7.44 -2.24 0.07
N VAL A 166 6.55 -1.30 -0.27
CA VAL A 166 5.27 -1.10 0.41
C VAL A 166 4.16 -1.30 -0.61
N LEU A 167 3.08 -1.95 -0.18
CA LEU A 167 1.94 -2.23 -1.02
C LEU A 167 1.01 -1.03 -1.11
N PHE A 168 0.61 -0.70 -2.33
CA PHE A 168 -0.34 0.35 -2.65
C PHE A 168 -1.53 -0.23 -3.41
N TYR A 169 -2.63 0.50 -3.37
CA TYR A 169 -3.85 0.18 -4.09
C TYR A 169 -4.28 1.34 -4.97
N GLN A 170 -4.72 1.02 -6.19
CA GLN A 170 -5.20 2.00 -7.14
C GLN A 170 -6.50 2.61 -6.65
N ARG A 171 -6.52 3.94 -6.53
CA ARG A 171 -7.70 4.69 -6.06
C ARG A 171 -8.82 4.59 -7.10
N GLU A 172 -10.08 4.57 -6.68
CA GLU A 172 -11.23 4.60 -7.61
C GLU A 172 -11.27 5.85 -8.50
N ASP A 173 -10.56 6.91 -8.08
CA ASP A 173 -10.57 8.21 -8.71
C ASP A 173 -9.34 8.48 -9.60
N THR A 174 -8.79 7.43 -10.22
CA THR A 174 -7.67 7.56 -11.15
C THR A 174 -8.08 8.35 -12.38
N HIS A 175 -7.24 9.31 -12.76
CA HIS A 175 -7.44 10.18 -13.92
C HIS A 175 -8.64 11.15 -13.92
N LYS A 176 -9.27 11.49 -12.79
CA LYS A 176 -10.25 12.60 -12.80
C LYS A 176 -9.54 13.95 -13.00
N ARG A 177 -9.60 14.41 -14.25
CA ARG A 177 -9.56 15.75 -14.91
C ARG A 177 -8.98 16.99 -14.18
N PHE A 178 -8.93 17.04 -12.85
CA PHE A 178 -8.72 18.27 -12.08
C PHE A 178 -7.40 18.32 -11.28
N ASP A 179 -6.78 17.18 -10.95
CA ASP A 179 -5.46 17.16 -10.30
C ASP A 179 -4.62 15.97 -10.79
N LYS A 180 -3.93 16.18 -11.92
CA LYS A 180 -3.00 15.19 -12.50
C LYS A 180 -1.78 14.92 -11.61
N THR A 181 -1.56 15.72 -10.57
CA THR A 181 -0.42 15.61 -9.66
C THR A 181 -0.76 14.92 -8.34
N ALA A 182 -2.04 14.63 -8.08
CA ALA A 182 -2.49 14.03 -6.84
C ALA A 182 -1.88 12.64 -6.60
N GLY A 183 -1.70 11.84 -7.67
CA GLY A 183 -1.29 10.46 -7.59
C GLY A 183 -2.48 9.49 -7.61
N ASP A 184 -2.28 8.36 -8.26
CA ASP A 184 -3.31 7.38 -8.62
C ASP A 184 -3.34 6.20 -7.64
N TYR A 185 -2.29 6.03 -6.83
CA TYR A 185 -2.12 4.89 -5.94
C TYR A 185 -1.99 5.37 -4.49
N GLY A 186 -2.88 4.92 -3.61
CA GLY A 186 -2.83 5.21 -2.18
C GLY A 186 -2.29 4.02 -1.38
N LEU A 187 -1.91 4.27 -0.13
CA LEU A 187 -1.80 3.18 0.85
C LEU A 187 -3.18 2.52 1.00
N ILE A 188 -3.19 1.19 1.16
CA ILE A 188 -4.44 0.44 1.39
C ILE A 188 -5.11 1.00 2.65
N GLY A 189 -6.37 1.38 2.54
CA GLY A 189 -7.07 2.13 3.57
C GLY A 189 -7.95 3.24 3.01
N GLY A 190 -8.76 3.83 3.88
CA GLY A 190 -9.78 4.76 3.43
C GLY A 190 -10.40 5.61 4.53
N ARG A 191 -11.49 6.27 4.16
CA ARG A 191 -12.15 7.25 5.00
C ARG A 191 -13.06 6.53 6.00
N LEU A 192 -13.10 7.07 7.21
CA LEU A 192 -14.06 6.64 8.21
C LEU A 192 -15.48 6.88 7.70
N ASN A 193 -16.30 5.84 7.81
CA ASN A 193 -17.74 5.89 7.57
C ASN A 193 -18.49 5.88 8.90
N GLN A 194 -19.75 6.36 8.90
CA GLN A 194 -20.60 6.36 10.10
C GLN A 194 -20.75 4.95 10.70
N ARG A 195 -20.79 3.92 9.85
CA ARG A 195 -20.87 2.51 10.25
C ARG A 195 -19.65 2.00 11.01
N ASP A 196 -18.52 2.69 10.93
CA ASP A 196 -17.28 2.30 11.60
C ASP A 196 -17.27 2.74 13.08
N ILE A 197 -18.24 3.57 13.50
CA ILE A 197 -18.32 4.09 14.87
C ILE A 197 -19.21 3.19 15.72
N ALA A 198 -18.64 2.65 16.81
CA ALA A 198 -19.39 1.88 17.79
C ALA A 198 -20.61 2.67 18.33
N ASN A 199 -21.76 2.00 18.45
CA ASN A 199 -23.02 2.56 18.97
C ASN A 199 -23.65 3.70 18.14
N CYS A 200 -23.27 3.90 16.88
CA CYS A 200 -23.83 4.96 16.01
C CYS A 200 -25.35 4.83 15.76
N SER A 201 -25.98 3.71 16.13
CA SER A 201 -27.33 3.33 15.73
C SER A 201 -28.48 4.00 16.50
N SER A 202 -28.24 4.80 17.54
CA SER A 202 -29.33 5.26 18.43
C SER A 202 -29.72 6.73 18.32
N ASN A 203 -28.90 7.63 17.74
CA ASN A 203 -29.29 9.04 17.55
C ASN A 203 -28.44 9.82 16.52
N GLU A 204 -28.92 9.94 15.27
CA GLU A 204 -28.25 10.69 14.19
C GLU A 204 -27.96 12.16 14.55
N LYS A 205 -28.83 12.81 15.34
CA LYS A 205 -28.64 14.21 15.77
C LYS A 205 -27.44 14.38 16.69
N TYR A 206 -27.01 13.32 17.36
CA TYR A 206 -25.85 13.33 18.23
C TYR A 206 -24.58 12.95 17.47
N HIS A 207 -24.63 11.92 16.60
CA HIS A 207 -23.43 11.40 15.95
C HIS A 207 -22.98 12.24 14.73
N LEU A 208 -23.90 12.77 13.92
CA LEU A 208 -23.51 13.52 12.71
C LEU A 208 -22.61 14.73 13.01
N PRO A 209 -22.92 15.60 14.00
CA PRO A 209 -22.03 16.71 14.35
C PRO A 209 -20.64 16.24 14.82
N ILE A 210 -20.57 15.11 15.54
CA ILE A 210 -19.31 14.56 16.05
C ILE A 210 -18.41 14.14 14.88
N VAL A 211 -18.94 13.40 13.91
CA VAL A 211 -18.18 12.98 12.72
C VAL A 211 -17.79 14.16 11.81
N GLN A 212 -18.57 15.24 11.86
CA GLN A 212 -18.35 16.48 11.11
C GLN A 212 -17.60 17.56 11.90
N SER A 213 -16.86 17.17 12.95
CA SER A 213 -16.05 18.09 13.76
C SER A 213 -14.66 17.49 14.05
N SER A 214 -13.79 18.25 14.71
CA SER A 214 -12.44 17.83 15.14
C SER A 214 -12.41 16.96 16.41
N HIS A 215 -13.53 16.30 16.75
CA HIS A 215 -13.68 15.61 18.03
C HIS A 215 -12.78 14.37 18.15
N ALA A 216 -12.03 14.28 19.25
CA ALA A 216 -11.02 13.23 19.47
C ALA A 216 -11.60 11.80 19.43
N THR A 217 -12.82 11.61 19.93
CA THR A 217 -13.50 10.31 20.01
C THR A 217 -13.76 9.66 18.65
N VAL A 218 -13.73 10.41 17.54
CA VAL A 218 -13.86 9.83 16.19
C VAL A 218 -12.60 9.05 15.80
N LYS A 219 -11.44 9.46 16.32
CA LYS A 219 -10.15 8.80 16.03
C LYS A 219 -10.07 7.39 16.60
N ASP A 220 -10.81 7.13 17.69
CA ASP A 220 -10.85 5.82 18.35
C ASP A 220 -11.52 4.74 17.47
N SER A 221 -12.28 5.16 16.46
CA SER A 221 -12.94 4.27 15.50
C SER A 221 -12.09 3.99 14.25
N LEU A 222 -10.94 4.65 14.08
CA LEU A 222 -10.05 4.42 12.93
C LEU A 222 -9.51 2.98 12.82
N PRO A 223 -9.28 2.23 13.92
CA PRO A 223 -8.99 0.79 13.83
C PRO A 223 -10.09 -0.01 13.12
N ASP A 224 -11.38 0.31 13.31
CA ASP A 224 -12.47 -0.40 12.64
C ASP A 224 -12.61 0.01 11.17
N THR A 225 -12.36 1.29 10.86
CA THR A 225 -12.16 1.76 9.48
C THR A 225 -11.06 0.96 8.79
N LEU A 226 -9.89 0.81 9.43
CA LEU A 226 -8.77 0.03 8.87
C LEU A 226 -9.17 -1.41 8.55
N LYS A 227 -9.86 -2.08 9.49
CA LYS A 227 -10.30 -3.48 9.31
C LYS A 227 -11.20 -3.64 8.10
N ARG A 228 -12.13 -2.71 7.92
CA ARG A 228 -13.06 -2.71 6.79
C ARG A 228 -12.32 -2.49 5.47
N GLU A 229 -11.48 -1.48 5.39
CA GLU A 229 -10.78 -1.12 4.15
C GLU A 229 -9.79 -2.22 3.72
N LEU A 230 -9.06 -2.83 4.66
CA LEU A 230 -8.18 -3.98 4.36
C LEU A 230 -8.94 -5.20 3.83
N ASN A 231 -10.17 -5.40 4.28
CA ASN A 231 -11.04 -6.44 3.74
C ASN A 231 -11.54 -6.07 2.33
N GLU A 232 -12.06 -4.85 2.15
CA GLU A 232 -12.62 -4.37 0.88
C GLU A 232 -11.56 -4.30 -0.25
N GLU A 233 -10.34 -3.82 0.05
CA GLU A 233 -9.29 -3.61 -0.97
C GLU A 233 -8.33 -4.81 -1.12
N ALA A 234 -8.01 -5.52 -0.04
CA ALA A 234 -6.99 -6.59 -0.04
C ALA A 234 -7.52 -7.97 0.37
N GLY A 235 -8.81 -8.11 0.73
CA GLY A 235 -9.41 -9.39 1.17
C GLY A 235 -8.91 -9.88 2.53
N LEU A 236 -8.20 -9.02 3.28
CA LEU A 236 -7.59 -9.41 4.56
C LEU A 236 -8.60 -9.34 5.70
N ILE A 237 -8.70 -10.42 6.47
CA ILE A 237 -9.61 -10.55 7.63
C ILE A 237 -8.80 -10.41 8.91
N PHE A 238 -9.22 -9.48 9.78
CA PHE A 238 -8.56 -9.23 11.06
C PHE A 238 -8.58 -10.47 11.96
N GLU A 239 -7.51 -10.68 12.74
CA GLU A 239 -7.24 -11.87 13.59
C GLU A 239 -7.07 -13.20 12.83
N THR A 240 -7.66 -13.34 11.64
CA THR A 240 -7.47 -14.52 10.78
C THR A 240 -6.24 -14.41 9.90
N HIS A 241 -5.99 -13.24 9.30
CA HIS A 241 -4.90 -13.00 8.36
C HIS A 241 -3.82 -12.07 8.94
N TYR A 242 -4.18 -11.17 9.85
CA TYR A 242 -3.25 -10.16 10.34
C TYR A 242 -3.63 -9.59 11.70
N ASN A 243 -2.63 -9.01 12.35
CA ASN A 243 -2.75 -8.02 13.42
C ASN A 243 -2.17 -6.68 12.94
N PHE A 244 -2.35 -5.62 13.73
CA PHE A 244 -1.79 -4.31 13.40
C PHE A 244 -1.45 -3.51 14.63
N THR A 245 -0.53 -2.57 14.46
CA THR A 245 -0.14 -1.59 15.48
C THR A 245 -0.18 -0.19 14.88
N LEU A 246 -0.50 0.81 15.70
CA LEU A 246 -0.42 2.21 15.25
C LEU A 246 1.06 2.56 15.03
N TRP A 247 1.41 2.88 13.79
CA TRP A 247 2.76 3.37 13.48
C TRP A 247 2.87 4.86 13.76
N ARG A 248 1.89 5.63 13.27
CA ARG A 248 1.94 7.09 13.34
C ARG A 248 0.56 7.73 13.23
N SER A 249 0.31 8.74 14.06
CA SER A 249 -0.75 9.73 13.84
C SER A 249 -0.14 10.96 13.19
N LEU A 250 -0.57 11.29 11.97
CA LEU A 250 -0.05 12.44 11.24
C LEU A 250 -0.57 13.75 11.85
N LYS A 251 0.20 14.83 11.69
CA LYS A 251 -0.28 16.18 11.99
C LYS A 251 -1.53 16.50 11.17
N PRO A 252 -2.52 17.23 11.73
CA PRO A 252 -3.69 17.65 10.98
C PRO A 252 -3.28 18.37 9.69
N TYR A 253 -3.81 17.93 8.57
CA TYR A 253 -3.50 18.47 7.26
C TYR A 253 -4.69 19.22 6.70
N ARG A 254 -4.49 20.47 6.26
CA ARG A 254 -5.57 21.30 5.71
C ARG A 254 -5.38 21.54 4.23
N GLN A 255 -6.44 21.34 3.46
CA GLN A 255 -6.44 21.66 2.04
C GLN A 255 -7.87 21.93 1.55
N ILE A 256 -8.01 22.83 0.58
CA ILE A 256 -9.23 22.95 -0.21
C ILE A 256 -9.30 21.73 -1.13
N GLN A 257 -10.14 20.76 -0.78
CA GLN A 257 -10.22 19.50 -1.49
C GLN A 257 -11.58 18.82 -1.29
N GLY A 258 -11.92 17.92 -2.20
CA GLY A 258 -13.11 17.09 -2.15
C GLY A 258 -13.49 16.63 -3.54
N ALA A 259 -14.06 15.43 -3.63
CA ALA A 259 -14.61 14.92 -4.87
C ALA A 259 -16.01 15.51 -5.09
N ALA A 260 -16.29 15.91 -6.34
CA ALA A 260 -17.62 16.36 -6.76
C ALA A 260 -18.15 17.51 -5.84
N PRO A 261 -19.42 17.58 -5.38
CA PRO A 261 -19.90 18.74 -4.62
C PRO A 261 -19.36 18.86 -3.19
N ASN A 262 -18.51 17.92 -2.73
CA ASN A 262 -17.98 17.93 -1.36
C ASN A 262 -16.69 18.78 -1.23
N HIS A 263 -16.48 19.72 -2.14
CA HIS A 263 -15.26 20.52 -2.22
C HIS A 263 -15.29 21.63 -1.17
N ALA A 264 -14.37 21.60 -0.19
CA ALA A 264 -14.30 22.63 0.84
C ALA A 264 -12.92 22.70 1.48
N TYR A 265 -12.65 23.78 2.23
CA TYR A 265 -11.48 23.81 3.11
C TYR A 265 -11.64 22.76 4.21
N THR A 266 -10.86 21.70 4.06
CA THR A 266 -11.01 20.44 4.77
C THR A 266 -9.81 20.18 5.65
N GLU A 267 -10.03 19.76 6.88
CA GLU A 267 -8.99 19.25 7.78
C GLU A 267 -9.02 17.72 7.85
N TYR A 268 -7.87 17.11 7.61
CA TYR A 268 -7.67 15.67 7.58
C TYR A 268 -6.94 15.20 8.84
N TYR A 269 -7.46 14.14 9.44
CA TYR A 269 -6.84 13.38 10.52
C TYR A 269 -6.52 11.99 10.01
N VAL A 270 -5.24 11.66 9.93
CA VAL A 270 -4.78 10.39 9.34
C VAL A 270 -4.00 9.60 10.37
N ASN A 271 -4.45 8.37 10.64
CA ASN A 271 -3.65 7.38 11.36
C ASN A 271 -3.13 6.35 10.38
N VAL A 272 -1.83 6.04 10.50
CA VAL A 272 -1.14 5.05 9.70
C VAL A 272 -0.76 3.89 10.59
N PHE A 273 -1.13 2.68 10.19
CA PHE A 273 -0.95 1.45 10.94
C PHE A 273 0.04 0.53 10.24
N HIS A 274 0.93 -0.11 11.00
CA HIS A 274 1.77 -1.19 10.50
C HIS A 274 1.00 -2.51 10.58
N ILE A 275 1.01 -3.27 9.49
CA ILE A 275 0.31 -4.55 9.40
C ILE A 275 1.29 -5.69 9.63
N GLU A 276 0.90 -6.64 10.46
CA GLU A 276 1.62 -7.86 10.79
C GLU A 276 0.80 -9.05 10.29
N LEU A 277 1.20 -9.61 9.16
CA LEU A 277 0.57 -10.77 8.53
C LEU A 277 1.04 -12.05 9.23
N ASN A 278 0.11 -12.99 9.40
CA ASN A 278 0.48 -14.38 9.64
C ASN A 278 0.68 -15.11 8.30
N LEU A 279 1.07 -16.40 8.35
CA LEU A 279 1.32 -17.19 7.14
C LEU A 279 0.10 -17.24 6.20
N ALA A 280 -1.10 -17.47 6.75
CA ALA A 280 -2.32 -17.53 5.96
C ALA A 280 -2.62 -16.19 5.28
N GLY A 281 -2.46 -15.07 5.99
CA GLY A 281 -2.63 -13.73 5.44
C GLY A 281 -1.59 -13.38 4.39
N TYR A 282 -0.33 -13.75 4.60
CA TYR A 282 0.73 -13.58 3.60
C TYR A 282 0.43 -14.34 2.31
N ILE A 283 0.08 -15.62 2.40
CA ILE A 283 -0.28 -16.46 1.25
C ILE A 283 -1.51 -15.90 0.52
N HIS A 284 -2.55 -15.53 1.27
CA HIS A 284 -3.75 -14.92 0.71
C HIS A 284 -3.41 -13.64 -0.06
N LEU A 285 -2.60 -12.76 0.53
CA LEU A 285 -2.21 -11.50 -0.07
C LEU A 285 -1.39 -11.71 -1.36
N GLN A 286 -0.45 -12.66 -1.36
CA GLN A 286 0.33 -13.01 -2.57
C GLN A 286 -0.58 -13.49 -3.70
N SER A 287 -1.58 -14.32 -3.40
CA SER A 287 -2.58 -14.74 -4.38
C SER A 287 -3.43 -13.56 -4.90
N LYS A 288 -3.86 -12.68 -3.99
CA LYS A 288 -4.64 -11.49 -4.33
C LYS A 288 -3.86 -10.53 -5.22
N ILE A 289 -2.60 -10.24 -4.93
CA ILE A 289 -1.73 -9.38 -5.75
C ILE A 289 -1.56 -9.96 -7.16
N LYS A 290 -1.42 -11.27 -7.32
CA LYS A 290 -1.31 -11.92 -8.64
C LYS A 290 -2.57 -11.82 -9.48
N SER A 291 -3.73 -11.55 -8.88
CA SER A 291 -5.04 -11.54 -9.54
C SER A 291 -5.70 -10.17 -9.61
N ASP A 292 -5.15 -9.16 -8.93
CA ASP A 292 -5.71 -7.81 -8.87
C ASP A 292 -4.65 -6.76 -9.21
N ASP A 293 -4.63 -6.34 -10.48
CA ASP A 293 -3.66 -5.38 -11.03
C ASP A 293 -3.69 -4.00 -10.36
N ARG A 294 -4.71 -3.71 -9.54
CA ARG A 294 -4.80 -2.47 -8.75
C ARG A 294 -3.82 -2.46 -7.58
N LEU A 295 -3.38 -3.64 -7.13
CA LEU A 295 -2.39 -3.77 -6.06
C LEU A 295 -0.99 -3.73 -6.65
N VAL A 296 -0.19 -2.76 -6.22
CA VAL A 296 1.15 -2.53 -6.77
C VAL A 296 2.18 -2.28 -5.68
N TRP A 297 3.38 -2.80 -5.90
CA TRP A 297 4.52 -2.57 -5.01
C TRP A 297 5.25 -1.28 -5.40
N PHE A 298 5.56 -0.45 -4.41
CA PHE A 298 6.50 0.65 -4.54
C PHE A 298 7.73 0.33 -3.71
N SER A 299 8.92 0.37 -4.31
CA SER A 299 10.17 0.31 -3.55
C SER A 299 10.33 1.55 -2.66
N LEU A 300 11.12 1.44 -1.59
CA LEU A 300 11.38 2.59 -0.72
C LEU A 300 12.10 3.74 -1.46
N ASP A 301 12.88 3.44 -2.50
CA ASP A 301 13.53 4.43 -3.37
C ASP A 301 12.51 5.18 -4.25
N GLU A 302 11.48 4.47 -4.74
CA GLU A 302 10.38 5.07 -5.50
C GLU A 302 9.48 5.90 -4.60
N LEU A 303 9.22 5.46 -3.37
CA LEU A 303 8.47 6.23 -2.38
C LEU A 303 9.15 7.52 -1.98
N GLU A 304 10.48 7.54 -1.91
CA GLU A 304 11.25 8.77 -1.67
C GLU A 304 10.99 9.83 -2.77
N LYS A 305 10.77 9.39 -4.01
CA LYS A 305 10.47 10.25 -5.16
C LYS A 305 8.98 10.53 -5.34
N GLY A 306 8.12 9.65 -4.82
CA GLY A 306 6.67 9.71 -4.98
C GLY A 306 6.15 9.11 -6.30
N GLU A 307 7.02 8.48 -7.10
CA GLU A 307 6.66 7.85 -8.37
C GLU A 307 7.50 6.59 -8.65
N THR A 308 6.92 5.62 -9.34
CA THR A 308 7.64 4.44 -9.84
C THR A 308 8.36 4.72 -11.16
N ALA A 309 9.31 3.86 -11.51
CA ALA A 309 9.96 3.90 -12.83
C ALA A 309 8.97 3.76 -14.01
N GLU A 310 7.80 3.15 -13.76
CA GLU A 310 6.71 2.97 -14.74
C GLU A 310 5.74 4.18 -14.78
N GLY A 311 5.99 5.23 -13.99
CA GLY A 311 5.16 6.44 -13.94
C GLY A 311 3.91 6.32 -13.06
N LYS A 312 3.82 5.33 -12.16
CA LYS A 312 2.75 5.25 -11.16
C LYS A 312 3.04 6.24 -10.05
N ILE A 313 2.14 7.18 -9.80
CA ILE A 313 2.34 8.26 -8.82
C ILE A 313 1.62 7.93 -7.51
N ALA A 314 2.32 8.07 -6.39
CA ALA A 314 1.82 7.76 -5.05
C ALA A 314 1.05 8.94 -4.42
N TYR A 315 -0.19 8.69 -4.01
CA TYR A 315 -1.05 9.60 -3.26
C TYR A 315 -0.67 9.63 -1.77
N ILE A 316 0.52 10.14 -1.45
CA ILE A 316 1.05 10.18 -0.07
C ILE A 316 1.55 11.57 0.35
N LYS A 317 1.06 12.62 -0.32
CA LYS A 317 1.42 14.02 -0.02
C LYS A 317 1.26 14.37 1.47
N VAL A 318 0.20 13.87 2.11
CA VAL A 318 -0.05 14.10 3.55
C VAL A 318 1.06 13.46 4.40
N LEU A 319 1.50 12.25 4.05
CA LEU A 319 2.59 11.57 4.73
C LEU A 319 3.92 12.31 4.53
N PHE A 320 4.24 12.73 3.30
CA PHE A 320 5.42 13.56 3.03
C PHE A 320 5.43 14.86 3.84
N ASN A 321 4.28 15.55 3.92
CA ASN A 321 4.17 16.78 4.69
C ASN A 321 4.42 16.58 6.19
N ASP A 322 4.04 15.42 6.75
CA ASP A 322 4.33 15.08 8.14
C ASP A 322 5.85 14.96 8.41
N PHE A 323 6.59 14.53 7.39
CA PHE A 323 8.05 14.53 7.35
C PHE A 323 8.64 15.85 6.80
N ASN A 324 7.91 16.97 6.86
CA ASN A 324 8.35 18.28 6.38
C ASN A 324 8.79 18.28 4.90
N LYS A 325 8.20 17.42 4.07
CA LYS A 325 8.55 17.20 2.65
C LYS A 325 9.96 16.61 2.44
N ASP A 326 10.52 15.97 3.46
CA ASP A 326 11.79 15.23 3.38
C ASP A 326 11.53 13.75 3.05
N GLY A 327 11.70 13.41 1.77
CA GLY A 327 11.56 12.03 1.29
C GLY A 327 12.60 11.06 1.85
N THR A 328 13.82 11.54 2.12
CA THR A 328 14.88 10.74 2.71
C THR A 328 14.55 10.39 4.16
N ALA A 329 13.97 11.32 4.92
CA ALA A 329 13.49 11.06 6.27
C ALA A 329 12.34 10.04 6.29
N LEU A 330 11.38 10.17 5.36
CA LEU A 330 10.29 9.19 5.20
C LEU A 330 10.85 7.79 4.89
N LYS A 331 11.74 7.68 3.91
CA LYS A 331 12.39 6.43 3.54
C LYS A 331 13.12 5.80 4.72
N LYS A 332 13.91 6.57 5.47
CA LYS A 332 14.61 6.10 6.67
C LYS A 332 13.63 5.57 7.72
N ALA A 333 12.50 6.24 7.92
CA ALA A 333 11.47 5.79 8.86
C ALA A 333 10.81 4.48 8.40
N LEU A 334 10.54 4.32 7.09
CA LEU A 334 9.99 3.09 6.51
C LEU A 334 11.01 1.93 6.54
N MET A 335 12.30 2.20 6.33
CA MET A 335 13.37 1.21 6.48
C MET A 335 13.45 0.65 7.90
N GLY A 336 13.13 1.48 8.91
CA GLY A 336 13.11 1.08 10.32
C GLY A 336 11.92 0.17 10.69
N LEU A 337 10.90 0.06 9.84
CA LEU A 337 9.81 -0.90 10.04
C LEU A 337 10.27 -2.31 9.68
N GLN A 338 9.85 -3.29 10.48
CA GLN A 338 9.99 -4.69 10.12
C GLN A 338 9.17 -5.02 8.87
N ASN A 339 9.46 -6.16 8.23
CA ASN A 339 8.57 -6.64 7.19
C ASN A 339 7.27 -7.13 7.82
N SER A 340 6.15 -6.87 7.15
CA SER A 340 4.82 -7.30 7.54
C SER A 340 4.67 -8.82 7.60
N PHE A 341 5.56 -9.58 6.95
CA PHE A 341 5.69 -11.01 7.14
C PHE A 341 7.18 -11.37 7.17
N ILE A 342 7.56 -12.26 8.09
CA ILE A 342 8.92 -12.78 8.19
C ILE A 342 8.84 -14.31 8.17
N SER A 343 9.37 -14.90 7.10
CA SER A 343 9.45 -16.35 6.93
C SER A 343 10.78 -16.86 7.46
N GLU A 344 10.92 -16.97 8.78
CA GLU A 344 12.18 -17.46 9.37
C GLU A 344 12.30 -18.99 9.27
N TYR A 345 13.40 -19.46 8.68
CA TYR A 345 13.79 -20.87 8.76
C TYR A 345 14.35 -21.20 10.13
N GLN A 346 13.99 -22.32 10.74
CA GLN A 346 14.49 -22.69 12.07
C GLN A 346 15.96 -23.14 12.03
N PHE A 347 16.38 -23.77 10.94
CA PHE A 347 17.76 -24.21 10.76
C PHE A 347 18.56 -23.30 9.81
N LYS A 348 19.49 -22.51 10.39
CA LYS A 348 20.34 -21.51 9.68
C LYS A 348 21.85 -21.67 9.96
N HIS A 349 22.31 -22.88 10.32
CA HIS A 349 23.71 -23.07 10.74
C HIS A 349 24.65 -22.99 9.53
N GLY A 350 25.38 -21.89 9.40
CA GLY A 350 26.33 -21.68 8.29
C GLY A 350 27.39 -22.78 8.23
N LYS A 351 27.72 -23.23 7.00
CA LYS A 351 28.62 -24.36 6.68
C LYS A 351 28.08 -25.75 7.04
N TYR A 352 26.86 -25.87 7.54
CA TYR A 352 26.16 -27.15 7.58
C TYR A 352 25.50 -27.44 6.23
N GLY A 353 25.23 -28.71 5.96
CA GLY A 353 24.45 -29.13 4.80
C GLY A 353 23.57 -30.31 5.16
N LEU A 354 22.40 -30.37 4.53
CA LEU A 354 21.52 -31.54 4.48
C LEU A 354 21.53 -32.05 3.04
N THR A 355 22.07 -33.24 2.82
CA THR A 355 22.12 -33.89 1.50
C THR A 355 21.01 -34.93 1.38
N LEU A 356 20.14 -34.71 0.40
CA LEU A 356 19.03 -35.59 0.05
C LEU A 356 19.40 -36.44 -1.16
N LEU A 357 19.24 -37.75 -1.04
CA LEU A 357 19.56 -38.69 -2.11
C LEU A 357 18.30 -39.07 -2.90
N GLN A 358 18.44 -39.23 -4.22
CA GLN A 358 17.32 -39.62 -5.08
C GLN A 358 16.91 -41.07 -4.81
N ASN A 359 17.87 -41.93 -4.47
CA ASN A 359 17.57 -43.29 -4.03
C ASN A 359 17.03 -43.24 -2.59
N THR A 360 15.74 -43.50 -2.46
CA THR A 360 14.97 -43.41 -1.22
C THR A 360 15.30 -44.50 -0.19
N ASP A 361 16.07 -45.53 -0.58
CA ASP A 361 16.58 -46.59 0.31
C ASP A 361 17.91 -46.22 0.97
N LYS A 362 18.51 -45.07 0.60
CA LYS A 362 19.77 -44.59 1.18
C LYS A 362 19.54 -43.63 2.33
N PRO A 363 20.46 -43.60 3.32
CA PRO A 363 20.37 -42.66 4.42
C PRO A 363 20.53 -41.20 3.97
N LEU A 364 19.96 -40.29 4.75
CA LEU A 364 20.24 -38.86 4.66
C LEU A 364 21.61 -38.54 5.28
N TYR A 365 22.27 -37.51 4.76
CA TYR A 365 23.53 -37.03 5.31
C TYR A 365 23.38 -35.60 5.79
N ALA A 366 23.84 -35.33 7.01
CA ALA A 366 23.84 -34.01 7.59
C ALA A 366 25.12 -33.74 8.38
N GLY A 367 25.55 -32.48 8.41
CA GLY A 367 26.75 -32.09 9.15
C GLY A 367 27.44 -30.87 8.54
N VAL A 368 28.60 -30.54 9.10
CA VAL A 368 29.52 -29.58 8.48
C VAL A 368 29.94 -30.12 7.10
N LEU A 369 29.93 -29.25 6.09
CA LEU A 369 30.28 -29.61 4.72
C LEU A 369 31.64 -30.32 4.65
N GLY A 370 31.65 -31.53 4.07
CA GLY A 370 32.82 -32.41 3.97
C GLY A 370 33.07 -33.33 5.18
N LYS A 371 32.27 -33.22 6.24
CA LYS A 371 32.30 -34.09 7.44
C LYS A 371 30.89 -34.56 7.82
N GLU A 372 29.99 -34.64 6.85
CA GLU A 372 28.62 -35.06 7.08
C GLU A 372 28.56 -36.51 7.54
N LYS A 373 27.61 -36.80 8.41
CA LYS A 373 27.35 -38.14 8.92
C LYS A 373 25.96 -38.57 8.49
N VAL A 374 25.74 -39.87 8.52
CA VAL A 374 24.39 -40.44 8.41
C VAL A 374 23.52 -39.81 9.49
N LEU A 375 22.43 -39.18 9.06
CA LEU A 375 21.40 -38.69 9.97
C LEU A 375 20.64 -39.92 10.49
N ASN A 376 20.56 -40.07 11.81
CA ASN A 376 19.95 -41.23 12.45
C ASN A 376 18.42 -41.14 12.41
N VAL A 377 17.87 -41.25 11.20
CA VAL A 377 16.43 -41.21 10.92
C VAL A 377 16.10 -42.33 9.96
N PHE A 378 15.10 -43.12 10.30
CA PHE A 378 14.56 -44.14 9.41
C PHE A 378 13.36 -43.55 8.65
N LEU A 379 13.49 -43.41 7.33
CA LEU A 379 12.42 -42.96 6.45
C LEU A 379 11.96 -44.09 5.55
N MET A 380 10.64 -44.25 5.46
CA MET A 380 10.04 -45.10 4.43
C MET A 380 10.28 -44.49 3.04
N PRO A 381 10.31 -45.28 1.95
CA PRO A 381 10.56 -44.75 0.62
C PRO A 381 9.66 -43.58 0.22
N ARG A 382 8.37 -43.64 0.62
CA ARG A 382 7.40 -42.56 0.40
C ARG A 382 7.73 -41.29 1.20
N GLN A 383 8.16 -41.42 2.45
CA GLN A 383 8.59 -40.30 3.29
C GLN A 383 9.83 -39.61 2.72
N SER A 384 10.81 -40.38 2.25
CA SER A 384 11.99 -39.85 1.54
C SER A 384 11.58 -39.07 0.28
N ALA A 385 10.62 -39.57 -0.49
CA ALA A 385 10.11 -38.89 -1.68
C ALA A 385 9.34 -37.59 -1.36
N ILE A 386 8.65 -37.52 -0.22
CA ILE A 386 8.01 -36.28 0.27
C ILE A 386 9.06 -35.26 0.67
N LEU A 387 10.04 -35.67 1.48
CA LEU A 387 11.13 -34.80 1.91
C LEU A 387 11.92 -34.24 0.74
N LEU A 388 12.18 -35.07 -0.28
CA LEU A 388 12.84 -34.65 -1.52
C LEU A 388 12.05 -33.54 -2.22
N GLY A 389 10.72 -33.68 -2.30
CA GLY A 389 9.84 -32.65 -2.85
C GLY A 389 9.87 -31.35 -2.05
N LEU A 390 9.77 -31.42 -0.72
CA LEU A 390 9.85 -30.24 0.16
C LEU A 390 11.17 -29.51 -0.01
N ALA A 391 12.28 -30.25 -0.03
CA ALA A 391 13.61 -29.69 -0.22
C ALA A 391 13.76 -29.07 -1.61
N ALA A 392 13.24 -29.72 -2.66
CA ALA A 392 13.31 -29.23 -4.03
C ALA A 392 12.59 -27.88 -4.16
N HIS A 393 11.35 -27.81 -3.68
CA HIS A 393 10.58 -26.56 -3.67
C HIS A 393 11.29 -25.47 -2.87
N ASN A 394 11.76 -25.81 -1.66
CA ASN A 394 12.49 -24.85 -0.83
C ASN A 394 13.81 -24.38 -1.47
N ARG A 395 14.47 -25.23 -2.26
CA ARG A 395 15.68 -24.85 -3.04
C ARG A 395 15.36 -23.97 -4.25
N GLY A 396 14.09 -23.85 -4.63
CA GLY A 396 13.63 -23.10 -5.80
C GLY A 396 13.60 -23.92 -7.09
N PHE A 397 13.42 -25.24 -7.00
CA PHE A 397 13.22 -26.09 -8.18
C PHE A 397 11.79 -25.87 -8.70
N GLU A 398 11.66 -25.69 -10.01
CA GLU A 398 10.37 -25.58 -10.67
C GLU A 398 9.73 -26.95 -10.86
N PHE A 399 8.41 -27.02 -10.76
CA PHE A 399 7.63 -28.25 -10.94
C PHE A 399 6.86 -28.21 -12.26
N ALA A 400 7.07 -29.22 -13.11
CA ALA A 400 6.36 -29.38 -14.37
C ALA A 400 4.91 -29.83 -14.14
N ALA A 401 4.72 -30.67 -13.12
CA ALA A 401 3.43 -31.18 -12.70
C ALA A 401 3.43 -31.36 -11.18
N LEU A 402 2.34 -30.95 -10.54
CA LEU A 402 2.08 -31.18 -9.12
C LEU A 402 1.03 -32.28 -8.98
N ILE A 403 1.09 -33.00 -7.87
CA ILE A 403 -0.03 -33.88 -7.51
C ILE A 403 -1.27 -33.04 -7.20
N ASN A 404 -2.44 -33.62 -7.44
CA ASN A 404 -3.70 -32.93 -7.19
C ASN A 404 -3.82 -32.50 -5.72
N GLY A 405 -4.26 -31.26 -5.50
CA GLY A 405 -4.45 -30.73 -4.15
C GLY A 405 -3.18 -30.19 -3.49
N VAL A 406 -2.06 -30.02 -4.21
CA VAL A 406 -0.89 -29.31 -3.70
C VAL A 406 -0.70 -27.97 -4.40
N LEU A 407 -0.48 -26.91 -3.63
CA LEU A 407 -0.12 -25.58 -4.11
C LEU A 407 1.24 -25.18 -3.54
N LEU A 408 2.07 -24.57 -4.38
CA LEU A 408 3.39 -24.08 -4.01
C LEU A 408 3.34 -22.59 -3.68
N HIS A 409 3.86 -22.23 -2.50
CA HIS A 409 3.96 -20.86 -2.01
C HIS A 409 5.43 -20.44 -1.85
N SER A 410 5.68 -19.14 -1.70
CA SER A 410 7.03 -18.61 -1.48
C SER A 410 7.66 -19.14 -0.19
N ASP A 411 8.98 -18.96 -0.08
CA ASP A 411 9.79 -19.37 1.07
C ASP A 411 9.70 -20.87 1.42
N GLY A 412 9.43 -21.73 0.43
CA GLY A 412 9.39 -23.19 0.59
C GLY A 412 8.12 -23.76 1.20
N TRP A 413 7.09 -22.94 1.42
CA TRP A 413 5.79 -23.41 1.92
C TRP A 413 5.02 -24.15 0.82
N ILE A 414 4.39 -25.25 1.20
CA ILE A 414 3.37 -25.93 0.40
C ILE A 414 2.04 -25.88 1.15
N GLU A 415 0.95 -25.81 0.40
CA GLU A 415 -0.40 -25.98 0.90
C GLU A 415 -0.98 -27.28 0.37
N VAL A 416 -1.60 -28.05 1.26
CA VAL A 416 -2.06 -29.41 0.96
C VAL A 416 -3.55 -29.55 1.27
N HIS A 417 -4.31 -29.97 0.26
CA HIS A 417 -5.73 -30.31 0.34
C HIS A 417 -5.99 -31.81 0.24
N ASP A 418 -4.97 -32.59 -0.13
CA ASP A 418 -5.06 -34.05 -0.16
C ASP A 418 -4.87 -34.61 1.26
N VAL A 419 -5.92 -35.25 1.78
CA VAL A 419 -5.94 -35.78 3.15
C VAL A 419 -4.91 -36.89 3.38
N VAL A 420 -4.56 -37.65 2.34
CA VAL A 420 -3.57 -38.72 2.45
C VAL A 420 -2.18 -38.12 2.62
N LEU A 421 -1.78 -37.21 1.73
CA LEU A 421 -0.51 -36.51 1.79
C LEU A 421 -0.39 -35.67 3.07
N GLN A 422 -1.47 -35.02 3.50
CA GLN A 422 -1.53 -34.29 4.76
C GLN A 422 -1.11 -35.17 5.95
N ARG A 423 -1.72 -36.37 6.07
CA ARG A 423 -1.36 -37.33 7.12
C ARG A 423 0.07 -37.84 6.98
N GLU A 424 0.54 -38.07 5.75
CA GLU A 424 1.93 -38.48 5.50
C GLU A 424 2.93 -37.40 5.92
N LEU A 425 2.64 -36.12 5.67
CA LEU A 425 3.44 -34.97 6.08
C LEU A 425 3.46 -34.79 7.60
N MET A 426 2.33 -34.94 8.27
CA MET A 426 2.27 -34.92 9.73
C MET A 426 3.11 -36.04 10.34
N ALA A 427 3.00 -37.26 9.79
CA ALA A 427 3.82 -38.39 10.22
C ALA A 427 5.32 -38.15 9.96
N LEU A 428 5.66 -37.54 8.81
CA LEU A 428 7.04 -37.17 8.50
C LEU A 428 7.57 -36.09 9.46
N ALA A 429 6.76 -35.07 9.79
CA ALA A 429 7.13 -34.05 10.76
C ALA A 429 7.44 -34.65 12.14
N ALA A 430 6.60 -35.58 12.61
CA ALA A 430 6.83 -36.29 13.88
C ALA A 430 8.14 -37.10 13.89
N VAL A 431 8.54 -37.67 12.75
CA VAL A 431 9.84 -38.36 12.63
C VAL A 431 11.02 -37.39 12.76
N PHE A 432 10.84 -36.15 12.29
CA PHE A 432 11.87 -35.11 12.31
C PHE A 432 12.00 -34.38 13.66
N GLU A 433 11.02 -34.49 14.57
CA GLU A 433 11.10 -33.94 15.93
C GLU A 433 12.32 -34.43 16.73
N ALA A 434 12.83 -35.62 16.39
CA ALA A 434 14.03 -36.19 17.01
C ALA A 434 15.35 -35.66 16.40
N THR A 435 15.29 -34.69 15.48
CA THR A 435 16.45 -34.14 14.75
C THR A 435 16.56 -32.63 14.90
N ASP A 436 17.70 -32.07 14.49
CA ASP A 436 17.88 -30.61 14.42
C ASP A 436 17.11 -29.97 13.24
N PHE A 437 16.55 -30.77 12.34
CA PHE A 437 15.80 -30.30 11.18
C PHE A 437 14.31 -30.36 11.45
N VAL A 438 13.60 -29.28 11.18
CA VAL A 438 12.16 -29.18 11.47
C VAL A 438 11.37 -29.16 10.17
N ILE A 439 10.31 -29.95 10.12
CA ILE A 439 9.24 -29.77 9.14
C ILE A 439 8.13 -29.02 9.85
N GLU A 440 7.98 -27.74 9.51
CA GLU A 440 6.94 -26.91 10.07
C GLU A 440 5.58 -27.37 9.55
N ASN A 441 4.61 -27.37 10.46
CA ASN A 441 3.21 -27.64 10.19
C ASN A 441 2.37 -26.49 10.78
N GLN A 442 1.58 -25.83 9.94
CA GLN A 442 0.63 -24.81 10.36
C GLN A 442 -0.79 -25.24 9.95
N GLN A 443 -1.65 -25.40 10.96
CA GLN A 443 -3.07 -25.78 10.82
C GLN A 443 -3.30 -27.08 10.03
N ASP A 444 -2.34 -28.00 10.08
CA ASP A 444 -2.32 -29.24 9.29
C ASP A 444 -2.42 -29.00 7.77
N ARG A 445 -2.28 -27.77 7.29
CA ARG A 445 -2.53 -27.41 5.89
C ARG A 445 -1.29 -26.91 5.19
N PHE A 446 -0.46 -26.14 5.90
CA PHE A 446 0.75 -25.58 5.35
C PHE A 446 1.96 -26.29 5.94
N PHE A 447 2.84 -26.76 5.06
CA PHE A 447 4.03 -27.51 5.44
C PHE A 447 5.28 -26.92 4.79
N ARG A 448 6.41 -27.00 5.48
CA ARG A 448 7.71 -26.60 4.93
C ARG A 448 8.85 -27.34 5.63
N LEU A 449 9.88 -27.72 4.88
CA LEU A 449 11.18 -28.07 5.47
C LEU A 449 11.91 -26.79 5.90
N SER A 450 12.00 -26.55 7.21
CA SER A 450 12.48 -25.30 7.80
C SER A 450 14.00 -25.17 7.84
N VAL A 451 14.61 -25.30 6.66
CA VAL A 451 16.05 -25.24 6.44
C VAL A 451 16.33 -24.13 5.46
N GLU A 452 17.33 -23.30 5.74
CA GLU A 452 17.74 -22.27 4.79
C GLU A 452 18.10 -22.91 3.42
N PRO A 453 17.56 -22.41 2.29
CA PRO A 453 17.71 -23.06 0.98
C PRO A 453 19.15 -23.34 0.59
N ALA A 454 20.09 -22.45 0.94
CA ALA A 454 21.50 -22.60 0.64
C ALA A 454 22.18 -23.81 1.33
N LEU A 455 21.54 -24.40 2.34
CA LEU A 455 22.03 -25.56 3.10
C LEU A 455 21.46 -26.89 2.58
N LEU A 456 20.58 -26.84 1.57
CA LEU A 456 19.97 -28.03 0.96
C LEU A 456 20.77 -28.47 -0.27
N PHE A 457 21.19 -29.73 -0.26
CA PHE A 457 21.97 -30.36 -1.32
C PHE A 457 21.31 -31.64 -1.82
N PHE A 458 21.52 -31.96 -3.09
CA PHE A 458 20.89 -33.11 -3.75
C PHE A 458 21.95 -34.09 -4.27
N ASP A 459 21.51 -35.31 -4.58
CA ASP A 459 22.33 -36.36 -5.17
C ASP A 459 23.11 -35.83 -6.38
N GLU A 460 24.43 -35.99 -6.36
CA GLU A 460 25.34 -35.62 -7.45
C GLU A 460 24.94 -36.20 -8.82
N ARG A 461 24.23 -37.33 -8.83
CA ARG A 461 23.72 -37.99 -10.05
C ARG A 461 22.61 -37.20 -10.74
N LEU A 462 21.95 -36.29 -10.03
CA LEU A 462 20.95 -35.40 -10.62
C LEU A 462 21.59 -34.31 -11.49
N PHE A 463 22.91 -34.15 -11.41
CA PHE A 463 23.61 -33.08 -12.09
C PHE A 463 24.50 -33.61 -13.22
N ALA A 464 24.59 -32.81 -14.29
CA ALA A 464 25.52 -32.98 -15.38
C ALA A 464 26.30 -31.68 -15.59
N PHE A 465 27.62 -31.79 -15.65
CA PHE A 465 28.51 -30.70 -16.01
C PHE A 465 28.72 -30.73 -17.52
N SER A 466 28.54 -29.60 -18.20
CA SER A 466 28.78 -29.49 -19.64
C SER A 466 29.71 -28.35 -20.01
N VAL A 467 30.51 -28.58 -21.05
CA VAL A 467 31.42 -27.60 -21.65
C VAL A 467 31.52 -27.85 -23.15
N GLN A 468 31.61 -26.78 -23.95
CA GLN A 468 31.79 -26.89 -25.40
C GLN A 468 33.22 -27.28 -25.73
N GLN A 469 33.43 -28.20 -26.68
CA GLN A 469 34.79 -28.60 -27.09
C GLN A 469 35.60 -27.40 -27.59
N ALA A 470 34.97 -26.51 -28.36
CA ALA A 470 35.60 -25.29 -28.88
C ALA A 470 36.13 -24.35 -27.77
N ASP A 471 35.50 -24.35 -26.60
CA ASP A 471 35.94 -23.53 -25.47
C ASP A 471 37.14 -24.14 -24.73
N LEU A 472 37.22 -25.46 -24.62
CA LEU A 472 38.40 -26.17 -24.09
C LEU A 472 39.65 -25.90 -24.95
N ASP A 473 39.47 -25.87 -26.27
CA ASP A 473 40.53 -25.60 -27.25
C ASP A 473 40.84 -24.11 -27.42
N SER A 474 40.03 -23.23 -26.82
CA SER A 474 40.20 -21.79 -26.94
C SER A 474 41.45 -21.25 -26.23
N ARG A 475 41.89 -20.05 -26.61
CA ARG A 475 42.94 -19.30 -25.88
C ARG A 475 42.39 -18.43 -24.75
N LYS A 476 41.07 -18.42 -24.51
CA LYS A 476 40.45 -17.61 -23.46
C LYS A 476 40.85 -18.13 -22.08
N SER A 477 41.14 -17.22 -21.15
CA SER A 477 41.52 -17.60 -19.78
C SER A 477 40.32 -18.10 -18.96
N LYS A 478 39.12 -17.58 -19.25
CA LYS A 478 37.84 -17.98 -18.66
C LYS A 478 36.89 -18.44 -19.76
N ILE A 479 36.17 -19.53 -19.51
CA ILE A 479 35.24 -20.14 -20.45
C ILE A 479 33.89 -20.42 -19.79
N PRO A 480 32.80 -20.38 -20.58
CA PRO A 480 31.49 -20.76 -20.09
C PRO A 480 31.41 -22.28 -19.87
N VAL A 481 30.71 -22.67 -18.81
CA VAL A 481 30.35 -24.05 -18.50
C VAL A 481 28.92 -24.07 -18.00
N ALA A 482 28.24 -25.20 -18.05
CA ALA A 482 26.88 -25.31 -17.54
C ALA A 482 26.72 -26.47 -16.56
N ILE A 483 25.85 -26.28 -15.57
CA ILE A 483 25.33 -27.38 -14.75
C ILE A 483 23.87 -27.60 -15.13
N SER A 484 23.57 -28.78 -15.64
CA SER A 484 22.20 -29.23 -15.90
C SER A 484 21.74 -30.09 -14.75
N THR A 485 20.59 -29.77 -14.18
CA THR A 485 19.89 -30.56 -13.18
C THR A 485 18.78 -31.35 -13.90
N ALA A 486 18.75 -32.67 -13.71
CA ALA A 486 17.73 -33.53 -14.28
C ALA A 486 16.39 -33.37 -13.54
N ALA A 487 15.30 -33.52 -14.28
CA ALA A 487 13.97 -33.71 -13.70
C ALA A 487 13.97 -34.89 -12.72
N MET A 488 13.35 -34.70 -11.56
CA MET A 488 13.19 -35.75 -10.56
C MET A 488 11.73 -35.91 -10.15
N GLU A 489 11.33 -37.16 -10.01
CA GLU A 489 10.04 -37.53 -9.45
C GLU A 489 10.11 -37.46 -7.93
N THR A 490 9.14 -36.77 -7.34
CA THR A 490 8.97 -36.64 -5.89
C THR A 490 7.53 -37.02 -5.53
N ALA A 491 7.24 -37.17 -4.24
CA ALA A 491 5.85 -37.40 -3.82
C ALA A 491 4.94 -36.18 -4.00
N ILE A 492 5.52 -34.98 -4.21
CA ILE A 492 4.81 -33.71 -4.43
C ILE A 492 4.55 -33.46 -5.92
N GLY A 493 5.41 -34.00 -6.80
CA GLY A 493 5.32 -33.77 -8.23
C GLY A 493 6.64 -34.04 -8.95
N MET A 494 6.66 -33.71 -10.24
CA MET A 494 7.82 -33.84 -11.12
C MET A 494 8.50 -32.49 -11.31
N THR A 495 9.80 -32.38 -11.02
CA THR A 495 10.55 -31.15 -11.26
C THR A 495 10.91 -30.98 -12.73
N VAL A 496 11.17 -29.74 -13.15
CA VAL A 496 11.67 -29.41 -14.49
C VAL A 496 13.19 -29.59 -14.54
N SER A 497 13.71 -30.09 -15.65
CA SER A 497 15.16 -30.04 -15.92
C SER A 497 15.61 -28.60 -16.12
N LYS A 498 16.64 -28.16 -15.40
CA LYS A 498 17.13 -26.77 -15.46
C LYS A 498 18.61 -26.74 -15.76
N THR A 499 19.05 -25.82 -16.63
CA THR A 499 20.47 -25.61 -16.90
C THR A 499 20.88 -24.21 -16.48
N GLU A 500 21.94 -24.10 -15.68
CA GLU A 500 22.51 -22.83 -15.26
C GLU A 500 23.93 -22.67 -15.81
N GLY A 501 24.22 -21.46 -16.32
CA GLY A 501 25.51 -21.10 -16.89
C GLY A 501 26.46 -20.51 -15.85
N PHE A 502 27.71 -20.92 -15.90
CA PHE A 502 28.80 -20.46 -15.05
C PHE A 502 30.02 -20.11 -15.88
N VAL A 503 30.96 -19.41 -15.27
CA VAL A 503 32.24 -19.06 -15.91
C VAL A 503 33.38 -19.51 -15.01
N ILE A 504 34.20 -20.44 -15.50
CA ILE A 504 35.38 -20.93 -14.79
C ILE A 504 36.64 -20.71 -15.61
N THR A 505 37.82 -20.85 -14.98
CA THR A 505 39.08 -20.78 -15.73
C THR A 505 39.17 -21.97 -16.68
N ARG A 506 39.68 -21.75 -17.90
CA ARG A 506 39.92 -22.82 -18.87
C ARG A 506 40.78 -23.94 -18.29
N ARG A 507 41.81 -23.58 -17.52
CA ARG A 507 42.69 -24.55 -16.84
C ARG A 507 41.88 -25.52 -15.97
N LEU A 508 41.03 -24.98 -15.08
CA LEU A 508 40.16 -25.81 -14.24
C LEU A 508 39.24 -26.70 -15.07
N ALA A 509 38.63 -26.19 -16.15
CA ALA A 509 37.76 -27.00 -17.00
C ALA A 509 38.52 -28.17 -17.66
N CYS A 510 39.73 -27.93 -18.17
CA CYS A 510 40.58 -28.97 -18.71
C CYS A 510 41.02 -29.98 -17.64
N ASP A 511 41.34 -29.53 -16.43
CA ASP A 511 41.70 -30.39 -15.30
C ASP A 511 40.51 -31.28 -14.91
N LEU A 512 39.29 -30.73 -14.82
CA LEU A 512 38.08 -31.50 -14.55
C LEU A 512 37.77 -32.52 -15.65
N TYR A 513 37.97 -32.16 -16.93
CA TYR A 513 37.76 -33.06 -18.06
C TYR A 513 38.73 -34.24 -18.05
N LYS A 514 40.02 -33.97 -17.85
CA LYS A 514 41.04 -35.01 -17.71
C LYS A 514 40.77 -35.92 -16.50
N LEU A 515 40.23 -35.37 -15.41
CA LEU A 515 39.91 -36.12 -14.18
C LEU A 515 38.73 -37.06 -14.42
N TYR A 516 37.73 -36.59 -15.16
CA TYR A 516 36.62 -37.40 -15.63
C TYR A 516 37.09 -38.54 -16.55
N GLN A 517 38.05 -38.29 -17.44
CA GLN A 517 38.64 -39.32 -18.32
C GLN A 517 39.55 -40.32 -17.60
N HIS A 518 39.72 -40.21 -16.28
CA HIS A 518 40.62 -41.03 -15.47
C HIS A 518 42.12 -40.96 -15.85
N SER A 519 42.56 -39.84 -16.43
CA SER A 519 43.93 -39.63 -16.91
C SER A 519 44.89 -39.01 -15.86
N PHE A 520 44.53 -39.06 -14.57
CA PHE A 520 45.26 -38.37 -13.49
C PHE A 520 46.12 -39.33 -12.66
N SER A 521 47.33 -38.90 -12.33
CA SER A 521 48.07 -39.39 -11.15
C SER A 521 47.49 -38.81 -9.85
N ASP A 522 47.79 -39.42 -8.70
CA ASP A 522 47.28 -38.97 -7.40
C ASP A 522 47.68 -37.51 -7.10
N ASP A 523 48.94 -37.12 -7.40
CA ASP A 523 49.46 -35.76 -7.20
C ASP A 523 48.72 -34.71 -8.06
N GLU A 524 48.47 -35.04 -9.32
CA GLU A 524 47.70 -34.17 -10.19
C GLU A 524 46.26 -34.02 -9.66
N ALA A 525 45.67 -35.07 -9.10
CA ALA A 525 44.29 -35.05 -8.65
C ALA A 525 44.12 -34.13 -7.43
N PHE A 526 45.11 -34.16 -6.51
CA PHE A 526 45.19 -33.20 -5.41
C PHE A 526 45.38 -31.76 -5.89
N ALA A 527 46.21 -31.54 -6.92
CA ALA A 527 46.38 -30.20 -7.50
C ALA A 527 45.09 -29.69 -8.16
N CYS A 528 44.32 -30.58 -8.82
CA CYS A 528 43.01 -30.26 -9.38
C CYS A 528 42.00 -29.89 -8.28
N GLU A 529 41.95 -30.64 -7.18
CA GLU A 529 41.07 -30.34 -6.04
C GLU A 529 41.42 -28.99 -5.39
N ASP A 530 42.72 -28.70 -5.22
CA ASP A 530 43.19 -27.43 -4.67
C ASP A 530 42.83 -26.26 -5.61
N ASN A 531 43.01 -26.42 -6.92
CA ASN A 531 42.57 -25.44 -7.92
C ASN A 531 41.05 -25.24 -7.90
N TYR A 532 40.26 -26.31 -7.75
CA TYR A 532 38.80 -26.24 -7.65
C TYR A 532 38.36 -25.41 -6.43
N LYS A 533 38.95 -25.68 -5.26
CA LYS A 533 38.69 -24.92 -4.01
C LYS A 533 39.12 -23.45 -4.14
N LYS A 534 40.30 -23.18 -4.69
CA LYS A 534 40.84 -21.82 -4.88
C LYS A 534 40.05 -20.99 -5.90
N ALA A 535 39.51 -21.63 -6.93
CA ALA A 535 38.73 -20.96 -7.96
C ALA A 535 37.36 -20.46 -7.47
N LYS A 536 36.98 -20.70 -6.20
CA LYS A 536 35.62 -20.50 -5.69
C LYS A 536 34.58 -21.14 -6.62
N ALA A 537 34.90 -22.31 -7.17
CA ALA A 537 33.95 -23.12 -7.92
C ALA A 537 32.76 -23.60 -7.05
N ASP A 538 32.77 -23.27 -5.75
CA ASP A 538 31.63 -23.29 -4.83
C ASP A 538 30.39 -22.55 -5.36
N GLY A 539 30.50 -21.75 -6.43
CA GLY A 539 29.34 -21.17 -7.12
C GLY A 539 28.31 -22.21 -7.59
N PHE A 540 28.72 -23.46 -7.82
CA PHE A 540 27.79 -24.56 -8.15
C PHE A 540 26.88 -24.95 -6.99
N SER A 541 27.23 -24.62 -5.74
CA SER A 541 26.35 -24.85 -4.59
C SER A 541 25.01 -24.16 -4.72
N VAL A 542 24.92 -23.07 -5.51
CA VAL A 542 23.70 -22.30 -5.78
C VAL A 542 22.60 -23.15 -6.42
N VAL A 543 22.95 -24.19 -7.19
CA VAL A 543 21.98 -25.15 -7.77
C VAL A 543 21.65 -26.33 -6.86
N GLY A 544 22.20 -26.37 -5.64
CA GLY A 544 22.05 -27.51 -4.73
C GLY A 544 23.02 -28.66 -4.98
N LEU A 545 24.04 -28.45 -5.84
CA LEU A 545 25.14 -29.40 -6.01
C LEU A 545 26.24 -29.14 -4.99
N LYS A 546 26.54 -30.12 -4.13
CA LYS A 546 27.56 -29.97 -3.08
C LYS A 546 28.97 -29.75 -3.65
N SER A 547 29.40 -30.61 -4.57
CA SER A 547 30.70 -30.51 -5.22
C SER A 547 30.72 -31.35 -6.50
N LEU A 548 31.55 -30.96 -7.47
CA LEU A 548 31.88 -31.80 -8.63
C LEU A 548 32.88 -32.91 -8.29
N LEU A 549 33.56 -32.78 -7.14
CA LEU A 549 34.64 -33.66 -6.71
C LEU A 549 34.26 -34.37 -5.41
N SER A 550 34.56 -35.67 -5.29
CA SER A 550 34.44 -36.43 -4.05
C SER A 550 35.74 -37.13 -3.71
N ARG A 551 36.01 -37.24 -2.41
CA ARG A 551 37.02 -38.15 -1.85
C ARG A 551 36.30 -39.41 -1.40
N ARG A 552 36.66 -40.55 -2.00
CA ARG A 552 36.20 -41.87 -1.50
C ARG A 552 37.09 -42.35 -0.35
N GLU A 553 36.63 -43.36 0.37
CA GLU A 553 37.29 -43.97 1.55
C GLU A 553 38.75 -44.41 1.31
N VAL A 554 39.20 -44.53 0.05
CA VAL A 554 40.59 -44.90 -0.33
C VAL A 554 41.44 -43.66 -0.70
N GLY A 555 41.01 -42.45 -0.33
CA GLY A 555 41.77 -41.21 -0.57
C GLY A 555 41.80 -40.71 -2.02
N LYS A 556 41.20 -41.43 -2.97
CA LYS A 556 41.16 -41.04 -4.39
C LYS A 556 40.10 -39.99 -4.67
N ILE A 557 40.52 -38.92 -5.34
CA ILE A 557 39.64 -37.84 -5.83
C ILE A 557 39.03 -38.27 -7.15
N ARG A 558 37.71 -38.10 -7.30
CA ARG A 558 37.00 -38.41 -8.54
C ARG A 558 36.00 -37.31 -8.89
N PHE A 559 35.75 -37.19 -10.19
CA PHE A 559 34.61 -36.45 -10.71
C PHE A 559 33.31 -37.23 -10.44
N CYS A 560 32.28 -36.56 -9.92
CA CYS A 560 31.11 -37.23 -9.32
C CYS A 560 29.82 -37.10 -10.11
N THR A 561 29.76 -36.14 -11.02
CA THR A 561 28.60 -35.88 -11.85
C THR A 561 28.84 -36.45 -13.25
N LYS A 562 27.81 -36.47 -14.09
CA LYS A 562 28.02 -36.71 -15.53
C LYS A 562 28.84 -35.56 -16.12
N PHE A 563 29.73 -35.85 -17.06
CA PHE A 563 30.49 -34.84 -17.80
C PHE A 563 30.14 -34.96 -19.29
N ASP A 564 29.57 -33.90 -19.84
CA ASP A 564 29.17 -33.81 -21.24
C ASP A 564 30.07 -32.80 -21.97
N VAL A 565 30.74 -33.26 -23.03
CA VAL A 565 31.41 -32.37 -23.99
C VAL A 565 30.48 -32.21 -25.17
N LEU A 566 30.05 -30.97 -25.41
CA LEU A 566 29.12 -30.60 -26.47
C LEU A 566 29.83 -30.16 -27.75
#